data_AF-A0A7C1DSC4-F1
#
_entry.id   AF-A0A7C1DSC4-F1
#
_cell.length_a   1.000
_cell.length_b   1.000
_cell.length_c   1.000
_cell.angle_alpha   90.00
_cell.angle_beta   90.00
_cell.angle_gamma   90.00
#
_symmetry.space_group_name_H-M   'P 1'
#
loop_
_entity.id
_entity.type
_entity.pdbx_description
1 polymer ?
#
loop_
_entity_poly.entity_id
_entity_poly.type
_entity_poly.pdbx_seq_one_letter_code
_entity_poly.pdbx_strand_id
1 'polypeptide(L)'
;MSVPRLLFIGLVFFLSLLLGCSRSLYEELTRFKKAATPADAELQRCLDDYAGRRLLVGEGYGYRLPFSSEETRRLLERVRRATEELRVVEAPGAAAAFAEEKLAAAGEIRRAFELLSSLTLDWEARLPAGPPGPQEPEPAELSHEELERWRADWARVNEAFASAGESFQNAALSLGAAILQAHGEGR
;
A
#
# COMPACT_ATOMS: atom_id res chain seq x y z
N MET A 1 -19.41 15.48 -7.79
CA MET A 1 -20.64 15.06 -7.10
C MET A 1 -20.47 13.60 -6.69
N SER A 2 -20.12 13.33 -5.44
CA SER A 2 -19.71 12.00 -4.94
C SER A 2 -20.67 11.50 -3.86
N VAL A 3 -21.81 10.97 -4.30
CA VAL A 3 -22.69 10.15 -3.45
C VAL A 3 -22.78 8.76 -4.07
N PRO A 4 -21.90 7.82 -3.67
CA PRO A 4 -22.30 6.42 -3.66
C PRO A 4 -21.83 5.59 -2.45
N ARG A 5 -20.93 6.09 -1.58
CA ARG A 5 -20.37 5.28 -0.46
C ARG A 5 -21.30 5.15 0.75
N LEU A 6 -21.99 6.23 1.12
CA LEU A 6 -22.95 6.22 2.24
C LEU A 6 -24.20 5.38 1.94
N LEU A 7 -24.61 5.30 0.67
CA LEU A 7 -25.73 4.46 0.24
C LEU A 7 -25.40 2.98 0.32
N PHE A 8 -24.14 2.59 0.04
CA PHE A 8 -23.73 1.19 0.09
C PHE A 8 -23.71 0.65 1.53
N ILE A 9 -23.18 1.44 2.47
CA ILE A 9 -23.19 1.12 3.91
C ILE A 9 -24.63 1.06 4.43
N GLY A 10 -25.49 2.00 4.01
CA GLY A 10 -26.91 2.00 4.37
C GLY A 10 -27.71 0.81 3.81
N LEU A 11 -27.35 0.31 2.63
CA LEU A 11 -28.01 -0.83 1.98
C LEU A 11 -27.66 -2.15 2.66
N VAL A 12 -26.38 -2.37 3.00
CA VAL A 12 -25.93 -3.53 3.77
C VAL A 12 -26.58 -3.54 5.16
N PHE A 13 -26.71 -2.35 5.77
CA PHE A 13 -27.39 -2.15 7.05
C PHE A 13 -28.88 -2.49 7.01
N PHE A 14 -29.62 -2.04 5.99
CA PHE A 14 -31.05 -2.35 5.86
C PHE A 14 -31.32 -3.85 5.68
N LEU A 15 -30.43 -4.55 4.95
CA LEU A 15 -30.54 -5.99 4.76
C LEU A 15 -30.23 -6.79 6.03
N SER A 16 -29.36 -6.26 6.90
CA SER A 16 -28.92 -6.89 8.14
C SER A 16 -29.94 -6.74 9.29
N LEU A 17 -30.73 -5.68 9.28
CA LEU A 17 -31.74 -5.38 10.31
C LEU A 17 -32.98 -6.29 10.26
N LEU A 18 -33.22 -6.97 9.14
CA LEU A 18 -34.42 -7.81 8.96
C LEU A 18 -34.28 -9.24 9.53
N LEU A 19 -33.07 -9.69 9.87
CA LEU A 19 -32.79 -11.01 10.42
C LEU A 19 -31.84 -10.87 11.61
N GLY A 20 -32.15 -11.45 12.78
CA GLY A 20 -31.35 -11.37 14.00
C GLY A 20 -29.93 -11.99 13.91
N CYS A 21 -29.05 -11.37 13.11
CA CYS A 21 -27.78 -11.92 12.61
C CYS A 21 -26.53 -11.11 13.04
N SER A 22 -26.66 -10.10 13.90
CA SER A 22 -25.54 -9.19 14.27
C SER A 22 -24.34 -9.91 14.90
N ARG A 23 -24.57 -10.97 15.70
CA ARG A 23 -23.50 -11.77 16.30
C ARG A 23 -22.74 -12.62 15.26
N SER A 24 -23.43 -13.16 14.26
CA SER A 24 -22.81 -13.89 13.13
C SER A 24 -21.95 -12.95 12.29
N LEU A 25 -22.46 -11.73 12.03
CA LEU A 25 -21.76 -10.70 11.26
C LEU A 25 -20.44 -10.28 11.91
N TYR A 26 -20.46 -9.98 13.22
CA TYR A 26 -19.26 -9.62 13.96
C TYR A 26 -18.19 -10.72 13.91
N GLU A 27 -18.59 -11.98 14.06
CA GLU A 27 -17.68 -13.14 14.02
C GLU A 27 -17.06 -13.32 12.62
N GLU A 28 -17.86 -13.20 11.56
CA GLU A 28 -17.38 -13.28 10.17
C GLU A 28 -16.35 -12.18 9.84
N LEU A 29 -16.69 -10.92 10.12
CA LEU A 29 -15.80 -9.78 9.86
C LEU A 29 -14.50 -9.88 10.67
N THR A 30 -14.60 -10.31 11.93
CA THR A 30 -13.42 -10.49 12.80
C THR A 30 -12.55 -11.67 12.35
N ARG A 31 -13.16 -12.77 11.88
CA ARG A 31 -12.43 -13.92 11.34
C ARG A 31 -11.66 -13.53 10.09
N PHE A 32 -12.30 -12.82 9.17
CA PHE A 32 -11.65 -12.27 7.98
C PHE A 32 -10.48 -11.35 8.34
N LYS A 33 -10.70 -10.37 9.24
CA LYS A 33 -9.63 -9.47 9.72
C LYS A 33 -8.43 -10.24 10.27
N LYS A 34 -8.66 -11.23 11.14
CA LYS A 34 -7.60 -12.06 11.73
C LYS A 34 -6.83 -12.84 10.68
N ALA A 35 -7.52 -13.43 9.70
CA ALA A 35 -6.90 -14.17 8.61
C ALA A 35 -6.07 -13.26 7.68
N ALA A 36 -6.54 -12.03 7.41
CA ALA A 36 -5.83 -11.05 6.57
C ALA A 36 -4.64 -10.37 7.28
N THR A 37 -4.59 -10.42 8.62
CA THR A 37 -3.60 -9.67 9.44
C THR A 37 -2.14 -9.90 9.02
N PRO A 38 -1.66 -11.13 8.72
CA PRO A 38 -0.26 -11.34 8.36
C PRO A 38 0.14 -10.62 7.08
N ALA A 39 -0.70 -10.72 6.04
CA ALA A 39 -0.46 -10.05 4.77
C ALA A 39 -0.62 -8.54 4.88
N ASP A 40 -1.62 -8.06 5.62
CA ASP A 40 -1.77 -6.63 5.94
C ASP A 40 -0.52 -6.07 6.63
N ALA A 41 0.02 -6.80 7.62
CA ALA A 41 1.21 -6.38 8.35
C ALA A 41 2.45 -6.33 7.46
N GLU A 42 2.59 -7.28 6.53
CA GLU A 42 3.70 -7.28 5.57
C GLU A 42 3.60 -6.13 4.56
N LEU A 43 2.40 -5.84 4.07
CA LEU A 43 2.15 -4.69 3.19
C LEU A 43 2.44 -3.37 3.91
N GLN A 44 1.95 -3.21 5.14
CA GLN A 44 2.25 -2.04 5.97
C GLN A 44 3.74 -1.89 6.21
N ARG A 45 4.44 -2.98 6.55
CA ARG A 45 5.89 -2.97 6.74
C ARG A 45 6.64 -2.53 5.49
N CYS A 46 6.21 -2.96 4.29
CA CYS A 46 6.81 -2.50 3.05
C CYS A 46 6.59 -0.99 2.82
N LEU A 47 5.39 -0.48 3.13
CA LEU A 47 5.11 0.95 3.08
C LEU A 47 5.97 1.74 4.08
N ASP A 48 6.15 1.21 5.29
CA ASP A 48 6.99 1.82 6.34
C ASP A 48 8.47 1.81 5.93
N ASP A 49 8.96 0.72 5.33
CA ASP A 49 10.32 0.63 4.78
C ASP A 49 10.55 1.76 3.75
N TYR A 50 9.58 2.00 2.85
CA TYR A 50 9.62 3.12 1.90
C TYR A 50 9.56 4.49 2.59
N ALA A 51 8.61 4.68 3.51
CA ALA A 51 8.41 5.95 4.21
C ALA A 51 9.61 6.35 5.08
N GLY A 52 10.31 5.37 5.66
CA GLY A 52 11.54 5.61 6.41
C GLY A 52 12.70 6.03 5.51
N ARG A 53 12.90 5.36 4.38
CA ARG A 53 14.03 5.65 3.49
C ARG A 53 13.83 6.87 2.60
N ARG A 54 12.60 7.23 2.23
CA ARG A 54 12.36 8.44 1.41
C ARG A 54 12.85 9.72 2.08
N LEU A 55 12.89 9.75 3.42
CA LEU A 55 13.36 10.90 4.20
C LEU A 55 14.88 11.13 4.03
N LEU A 56 15.62 10.10 3.64
CA LEU A 56 17.07 10.16 3.43
C LEU A 56 17.42 10.65 2.01
N VAL A 57 16.43 10.75 1.11
CA VAL A 57 16.64 11.25 -0.25
C VAL A 57 16.87 12.75 -0.20
N GLY A 58 18.12 13.16 -0.43
CA GLY A 58 18.59 14.54 -0.28
C GLY A 58 19.69 14.68 0.78
N GLU A 59 19.76 13.78 1.75
CA GLU A 59 20.79 13.73 2.80
C GLU A 59 21.94 12.78 2.39
N GLY A 60 22.56 13.04 1.24
CA GLY A 60 23.76 12.30 0.81
C GLY A 60 23.55 11.18 -0.22
N TYR A 61 22.32 10.97 -0.71
CA TYR A 61 22.04 10.01 -1.81
C TYR A 61 22.27 10.60 -3.22
N GLY A 62 22.52 11.90 -3.35
CA GLY A 62 22.58 12.58 -4.64
C GLY A 62 21.27 12.38 -5.43
N TYR A 63 21.38 12.13 -6.73
CA TYR A 63 20.24 11.86 -7.63
C TYR A 63 19.83 10.39 -7.68
N ARG A 64 20.08 9.62 -6.62
CA ARG A 64 19.72 8.21 -6.52
C ARG A 64 18.40 8.04 -5.78
N LEU A 65 17.64 7.01 -6.16
CA LEU A 65 16.42 6.62 -5.47
C LEU A 65 16.73 5.89 -4.15
N PRO A 66 15.80 5.83 -3.18
CA PRO A 66 16.07 5.35 -1.80
C PRO A 66 16.39 3.85 -1.67
N PHE A 67 16.32 3.10 -2.78
CA PHE A 67 16.54 1.66 -2.84
C PHE A 67 17.36 1.33 -4.07
N SER A 68 18.21 0.31 -3.94
CA SER A 68 18.80 -0.31 -5.14
C SER A 68 17.77 -1.11 -5.92
N SER A 69 18.07 -1.45 -7.18
CA SER A 69 17.21 -2.32 -7.99
C SER A 69 17.03 -3.71 -7.36
N GLU A 70 18.05 -4.23 -6.68
CA GLU A 70 17.95 -5.49 -5.94
C GLU A 70 17.01 -5.38 -4.74
N GLU A 71 17.17 -4.33 -3.91
CA GLU A 71 16.29 -4.09 -2.77
C GLU A 71 14.84 -3.89 -3.21
N THR A 72 14.63 -3.11 -4.27
CA THR A 72 13.30 -2.86 -4.82
C THR A 72 12.67 -4.15 -5.35
N ARG A 73 13.44 -5.02 -6.01
CA ARG A 73 12.97 -6.35 -6.46
C ARG A 73 12.55 -7.23 -5.28
N ARG A 74 13.33 -7.23 -4.19
CA ARG A 74 13.00 -7.98 -2.97
C ARG A 74 11.71 -7.45 -2.33
N LEU A 75 11.53 -6.13 -2.25
CA LEU A 75 10.30 -5.51 -1.72
C LEU A 75 9.09 -5.79 -2.60
N LEU A 76 9.23 -5.68 -3.92
CA LEU A 76 8.17 -6.01 -4.86
C LEU A 76 7.74 -7.48 -4.73
N GLU A 77 8.68 -8.41 -4.55
CA GLU A 77 8.37 -9.83 -4.33
C GLU A 77 7.62 -10.05 -3.01
N ARG A 78 8.00 -9.37 -1.93
CA ARG A 78 7.28 -9.42 -0.64
C ARG A 78 5.84 -8.93 -0.80
N VAL A 79 5.64 -7.78 -1.46
CA VAL A 79 4.31 -7.22 -1.75
C VAL A 79 3.48 -8.14 -2.64
N ARG A 80 4.08 -8.78 -3.66
CA ARG A 80 3.41 -9.77 -4.49
C ARG A 80 2.93 -10.95 -3.66
N ARG A 81 3.78 -11.53 -2.82
CA ARG A 81 3.39 -12.66 -1.93
C ARG A 81 2.27 -12.27 -0.99
N ALA A 82 2.37 -11.14 -0.31
CA ALA A 82 1.32 -10.65 0.59
C ALA A 82 0.00 -10.41 -0.17
N THR A 83 0.05 -9.92 -1.40
CA THR A 83 -1.15 -9.75 -2.25
C THR A 83 -1.77 -11.09 -2.63
N GLU A 84 -0.97 -12.09 -3.01
CA GLU A 84 -1.49 -13.44 -3.30
C GLU A 84 -2.04 -14.13 -2.06
N GLU A 85 -1.41 -13.95 -0.89
CA GLU A 85 -1.92 -14.42 0.39
C GLU A 85 -3.29 -13.82 0.70
N LEU A 86 -3.48 -12.50 0.51
CA LEU A 86 -4.79 -11.86 0.67
C LEU A 86 -5.85 -12.43 -0.29
N ARG A 87 -5.48 -12.80 -1.52
CA ARG A 87 -6.43 -13.32 -2.51
C ARG A 87 -7.03 -14.66 -2.11
N VAL A 88 -6.30 -15.47 -1.36
CA VAL A 88 -6.75 -16.79 -0.91
C VAL A 88 -7.42 -16.76 0.46
N VAL A 89 -7.48 -15.60 1.12
CA VAL A 89 -8.26 -15.44 2.36
C VAL A 89 -9.74 -15.54 2.02
N GLU A 90 -10.42 -16.54 2.57
CA GLU A 90 -11.86 -16.68 2.45
C GLU A 90 -12.58 -15.47 3.07
N ALA A 91 -13.40 -14.81 2.27
CA ALA A 91 -14.19 -13.65 2.67
C ALA A 91 -15.69 -13.94 2.46
N PRO A 92 -16.34 -14.66 3.39
CA PRO A 92 -17.75 -15.00 3.25
C PRO A 92 -18.64 -13.77 3.40
N GLY A 93 -19.80 -13.81 2.72
CA GLY A 93 -20.95 -12.96 2.98
C GLY A 93 -20.60 -11.47 3.12
N ALA A 94 -20.75 -10.97 4.34
CA ALA A 94 -20.58 -9.54 4.63
C ALA A 94 -19.11 -9.04 4.58
N ALA A 95 -18.13 -9.94 4.56
CA ALA A 95 -16.72 -9.59 4.44
C ALA A 95 -16.25 -9.37 2.99
N ALA A 96 -17.03 -9.83 2.00
CA ALA A 96 -16.61 -9.86 0.59
C ALA A 96 -16.21 -8.47 0.04
N ALA A 97 -17.03 -7.45 0.29
CA ALA A 97 -16.74 -6.09 -0.15
C ALA A 97 -15.45 -5.53 0.49
N PHE A 98 -15.19 -5.83 1.76
CA PHE A 98 -13.96 -5.41 2.44
C PHE A 98 -12.72 -6.15 1.91
N ALA A 99 -12.88 -7.40 1.49
CA ALA A 99 -11.81 -8.16 0.85
C ALA A 99 -11.45 -7.60 -0.53
N GLU A 100 -12.45 -7.23 -1.33
CA GLU A 100 -12.23 -6.54 -2.61
C GLU A 100 -11.51 -5.19 -2.43
N GLU A 101 -11.93 -4.39 -1.45
CA GLU A 101 -11.27 -3.12 -1.13
C GLU A 101 -9.81 -3.32 -0.68
N LYS A 102 -9.54 -4.31 0.17
CA LYS A 102 -8.18 -4.66 0.60
C LYS A 102 -7.31 -5.12 -0.56
N LEU A 103 -7.84 -5.96 -1.44
CA LEU A 103 -7.12 -6.44 -2.62
C LEU A 103 -6.84 -5.30 -3.61
N ALA A 104 -7.78 -4.37 -3.78
CA ALA A 104 -7.57 -3.18 -4.60
C ALA A 104 -6.43 -2.30 -4.03
N ALA A 105 -6.44 -2.06 -2.72
CA ALA A 105 -5.38 -1.31 -2.04
C ALA A 105 -4.01 -2.02 -2.12
N ALA A 106 -3.95 -3.33 -1.90
CA ALA A 106 -2.72 -4.12 -2.08
C ALA A 106 -2.20 -4.03 -3.53
N GLY A 107 -3.10 -4.02 -4.51
CA GLY A 107 -2.78 -3.80 -5.92
C GLY A 107 -2.18 -2.41 -6.20
N GLU A 108 -2.64 -1.36 -5.51
CA GLU A 108 -2.04 -0.02 -5.58
C GLU A 108 -0.63 0.01 -5.00
N ILE A 109 -0.41 -0.62 -3.84
CA ILE A 109 0.93 -0.76 -3.25
C ILE A 109 1.86 -1.46 -4.23
N ARG A 110 1.41 -2.58 -4.83
CA ARG A 110 2.20 -3.30 -5.84
C ARG A 110 2.57 -2.40 -7.02
N ARG A 111 1.62 -1.64 -7.58
CA ARG A 111 1.87 -0.70 -8.69
C ARG A 111 2.86 0.40 -8.31
N ALA A 112 2.82 0.90 -7.08
CA ALA A 112 3.78 1.88 -6.60
C ALA A 112 5.21 1.31 -6.54
N PHE A 113 5.36 0.06 -6.07
CA PHE A 113 6.64 -0.64 -6.10
C PHE A 113 7.11 -1.02 -7.51
N GLU A 114 6.21 -1.38 -8.42
CA GLU A 114 6.52 -1.60 -9.84
C GLU A 114 7.08 -0.31 -10.48
N LEU A 115 6.44 0.83 -10.20
CA LEU A 115 6.91 2.14 -10.66
C LEU A 115 8.30 2.47 -10.08
N LEU A 116 8.50 2.30 -8.77
CA LEU A 116 9.80 2.48 -8.12
C LEU A 116 10.85 1.59 -8.77
N SER A 117 10.55 0.31 -9.01
CA SER A 117 11.49 -0.63 -9.63
C SER A 117 11.90 -0.20 -11.03
N SER A 118 10.95 0.23 -11.86
CA SER A 118 11.24 0.71 -13.21
C SER A 118 12.17 1.91 -13.18
N LEU A 119 11.85 2.90 -12.33
CA LEU A 119 12.63 4.12 -12.24
C LEU A 119 14.00 3.91 -11.60
N THR A 120 14.11 3.04 -10.60
CA THR A 120 15.41 2.68 -10.01
C THR A 120 16.33 2.07 -11.06
N LEU A 121 15.83 1.15 -11.89
CA LEU A 121 16.62 0.57 -12.98
C LEU A 121 17.05 1.63 -14.01
N ASP A 122 16.13 2.51 -14.40
CA ASP A 122 16.40 3.57 -15.37
C ASP A 122 17.48 4.54 -14.86
N TRP A 123 17.43 4.91 -13.58
CA TRP A 123 18.38 5.84 -12.97
C TRP A 123 19.72 5.18 -12.62
N GLU A 124 19.73 3.91 -12.19
CA GLU A 124 20.96 3.14 -11.99
C GLU A 124 21.73 2.91 -13.31
N ALA A 125 21.04 2.77 -14.43
CA ALA A 125 21.69 2.64 -15.74
C ALA A 125 22.35 3.95 -16.23
N ARG A 126 21.91 5.10 -15.70
CA ARG A 126 22.40 6.44 -16.10
C ARG A 126 23.47 6.98 -15.15
N LEU A 127 23.37 6.64 -13.88
CA LEU A 127 24.30 7.08 -12.85
C LEU A 127 25.47 6.09 -12.73
N PRO A 128 26.70 6.54 -12.42
CA PRO A 128 27.82 5.63 -12.22
C PRO A 128 27.48 4.60 -11.12
N ALA A 129 27.66 3.32 -11.47
CA ALA A 129 27.26 2.19 -10.66
C ALA A 129 28.08 2.07 -9.37
N GLY A 130 27.39 1.84 -8.25
CA GLY A 130 27.99 1.38 -7.01
C GLY A 130 27.24 1.89 -5.78
N PRO A 131 27.13 1.11 -4.69
CA PRO A 131 26.68 1.63 -3.40
C PRO A 131 27.51 2.87 -3.01
N PRO A 132 26.99 3.82 -2.19
CA PRO A 132 27.84 4.89 -1.68
C PRO A 132 29.05 4.23 -1.01
N GLY A 133 30.23 4.44 -1.58
CA GLY A 133 31.48 4.14 -0.89
C GLY A 133 31.58 5.04 0.35
N PRO A 134 32.50 4.75 1.29
CA PRO A 134 32.75 5.63 2.44
C PRO A 134 33.31 7.02 2.06
N GLN A 135 33.56 7.28 0.79
CA GLN A 135 33.95 8.58 0.25
C GLN A 135 32.69 9.37 -0.11
N GLU A 136 32.66 10.66 0.24
CA GLU A 136 31.62 11.58 -0.25
C GLU A 136 31.47 11.38 -1.76
N PRO A 137 30.30 10.93 -2.24
CA PRO A 137 30.12 10.70 -3.66
C PRO A 137 30.36 12.03 -4.37
N GLU A 138 31.32 12.07 -5.29
CA GLU A 138 31.36 13.16 -6.28
C GLU A 138 29.95 13.23 -6.89
N PRO A 139 29.25 14.38 -6.77
CA PRO A 139 27.89 14.47 -7.25
C PRO A 139 27.95 14.22 -8.76
N ALA A 140 27.29 13.15 -9.21
CA ALA A 140 27.14 12.91 -10.64
C ALA A 140 26.62 14.20 -11.28
N GLU A 141 27.39 14.81 -12.18
CA GLU A 141 27.01 16.04 -12.86
C GLU A 141 25.87 15.71 -13.84
N LEU A 142 24.64 15.79 -13.34
CA LEU A 142 23.46 15.74 -14.18
C LEU A 142 23.32 17.07 -14.92
N SER A 143 22.94 16.99 -16.19
CA SER A 143 22.44 18.17 -16.90
C SER A 143 21.18 18.72 -16.24
N HIS A 144 20.85 19.99 -16.52
CA HIS A 144 19.63 20.62 -15.99
C HIS A 144 18.36 19.84 -16.36
N GLU A 145 18.28 19.35 -17.59
CA GLU A 145 17.15 18.54 -18.07
C GLU A 145 17.02 17.21 -17.31
N GLU A 146 18.14 16.54 -17.03
CA GLU A 146 18.15 15.30 -16.25
C GLU A 146 17.73 15.54 -14.79
N LEU A 147 18.16 16.66 -14.21
CA LEU A 147 17.74 17.04 -12.87
C LEU A 147 16.23 17.28 -12.78
N GLU A 148 15.66 18.00 -13.75
CA GLU A 148 14.21 18.23 -13.82
C GLU A 148 13.45 16.92 -14.00
N ARG A 149 13.95 16.03 -14.88
CA ARG A 149 13.38 14.69 -15.08
C ARG A 149 13.42 13.87 -13.80
N TRP A 150 14.55 13.88 -13.08
CA TRP A 150 14.69 13.18 -11.81
C TRP A 150 13.67 13.66 -10.78
N ARG A 151 13.51 14.97 -10.64
CA ARG A 151 12.52 15.56 -9.72
C ARG A 151 11.09 15.15 -10.08
N ALA A 152 10.76 15.13 -11.37
CA ALA A 152 9.45 14.71 -11.85
C ALA A 152 9.20 13.21 -11.58
N ASP A 153 10.17 12.35 -11.87
CA ASP A 153 10.09 10.91 -11.58
C ASP A 153 9.95 10.67 -10.07
N TRP A 154 10.71 11.39 -9.25
CA TRP A 154 10.64 11.30 -7.80
C TRP A 154 9.29 11.76 -7.23
N ALA A 155 8.75 12.87 -7.74
CA ALA A 155 7.42 13.34 -7.39
C ALA A 155 6.35 12.28 -7.71
N ARG A 156 6.43 11.66 -8.89
CA ARG A 156 5.49 10.61 -9.33
C ARG A 156 5.54 9.37 -8.43
N VAL A 157 6.73 8.96 -7.99
CA VAL A 157 6.86 7.85 -7.03
C VAL A 157 6.21 8.21 -5.70
N ASN A 158 6.50 9.39 -5.15
CA ASN A 158 5.92 9.82 -3.88
C ASN A 158 4.40 9.92 -3.92
N GLU A 159 3.84 10.45 -5.01
CA GLU A 159 2.39 10.51 -5.21
C GLU A 159 1.77 9.12 -5.26
N ALA A 160 2.38 8.18 -5.99
CA ALA A 160 1.91 6.80 -6.07
C ALA A 160 1.89 6.10 -4.70
N PHE A 161 2.95 6.28 -3.89
CA PHE A 161 3.02 5.73 -2.54
C PHE A 161 2.06 6.42 -1.56
N ALA A 162 1.87 7.73 -1.68
CA ALA A 162 0.89 8.45 -0.86
C ALA A 162 -0.53 7.95 -1.14
N SER A 163 -0.90 7.84 -2.42
CA SER A 163 -2.19 7.29 -2.84
C SER A 163 -2.38 5.85 -2.35
N ALA A 164 -1.38 4.98 -2.56
CA ALA A 164 -1.47 3.58 -2.13
C ALA A 164 -1.59 3.44 -0.62
N GLY A 165 -0.85 4.25 0.15
CA GLY A 165 -0.92 4.28 1.61
C GLY A 165 -2.30 4.74 2.11
N GLU A 166 -2.86 5.80 1.49
CA GLU A 166 -4.20 6.28 1.82
C GLU A 166 -5.28 5.21 1.53
N SER A 167 -5.24 4.59 0.36
CA SER A 167 -6.17 3.50 0.01
C SER A 167 -6.10 2.33 0.98
N PHE A 168 -4.89 1.94 1.39
CA PHE A 168 -4.68 0.85 2.34
C PHE A 168 -5.22 1.17 3.74
N GLN A 169 -4.93 2.38 4.24
CA GLN A 169 -5.46 2.85 5.54
C GLN A 169 -6.98 2.96 5.50
N ASN A 170 -7.55 3.49 4.43
CA ASN A 170 -9.00 3.60 4.25
C ASN A 170 -9.67 2.22 4.26
N ALA A 171 -9.13 1.22 3.56
CA ALA A 171 -9.66 -0.14 3.59
C ALA A 171 -9.61 -0.76 5.01
N ALA A 172 -8.53 -0.52 5.76
CA ALA A 172 -8.42 -0.97 7.14
C ALA A 172 -9.43 -0.27 8.08
N LEU A 173 -9.63 1.04 7.92
CA LEU A 173 -10.59 1.83 8.69
C LEU A 173 -12.04 1.41 8.39
N SER A 174 -12.39 1.20 7.12
CA SER A 174 -13.72 0.72 6.70
C SER A 174 -14.06 -0.61 7.38
N LEU A 175 -13.14 -1.59 7.34
CA LEU A 175 -13.35 -2.88 8.02
C LEU A 175 -13.44 -2.72 9.54
N GLY A 176 -12.58 -1.88 10.14
CA GLY A 176 -12.61 -1.61 11.58
C GLY A 176 -13.93 -0.98 12.04
N ALA A 177 -14.45 -0.01 11.28
CA ALA A 177 -15.73 0.63 11.55
C ALA A 177 -16.89 -0.38 11.46
N ALA A 178 -16.91 -1.25 10.44
CA ALA A 178 -17.92 -2.29 10.29
C ALA A 178 -17.91 -3.28 11.46
N ILE A 179 -16.73 -3.69 11.94
CA ILE A 179 -16.60 -4.55 13.12
C ILE A 179 -17.14 -3.87 14.38
N LEU A 180 -16.78 -2.60 14.61
CA LEU A 180 -17.25 -1.84 15.79
C LEU A 180 -18.77 -1.65 15.76
N GLN A 181 -19.33 -1.35 14.59
CA GLN A 181 -20.77 -1.22 14.42
C GLN A 181 -21.50 -2.54 14.70
N ALA A 182 -21.04 -3.65 14.12
CA ALA A 182 -21.61 -4.98 14.37
C ALA A 182 -21.54 -5.39 15.85
N HIS A 183 -20.54 -4.91 16.60
CA HIS A 183 -20.42 -5.14 18.04
C HIS A 183 -21.41 -4.29 18.87
N GLY A 184 -21.64 -3.04 18.48
CA GLY A 184 -22.53 -2.10 19.16
C GLY A 184 -24.00 -2.46 19.05
N GLU A 185 -24.42 -3.03 17.92
CA GLU A 185 -25.79 -3.49 17.66
C GLU A 185 -26.13 -4.85 18.31
N GLY A 186 -25.13 -5.55 18.85
CA GLY A 186 -25.29 -6.82 19.57
C GLY A 186 -25.44 -6.68 21.08
N ARG A 187 -25.54 -5.45 21.61
CA ARG A 187 -25.80 -5.12 23.02
C ARG A 187 -27.16 -4.47 23.18
#